data_AF-A0A3N4M6N3-F1
#
_entry.id   AF-A0A3N4M6N3-F1
#
_cell.length_a   1.000
_cell.length_b   1.000
_cell.length_c   1.000
_cell.angle_alpha   90.00
_cell.angle_beta   90.00
_cell.angle_gamma   90.00
#
_symmetry.space_group_name_H-M   'P 1'
#
loop_
_entity.id
_entity.type
_entity.pdbx_description
1 polymer ?
#
loop_
_entity_poly.entity_id
_entity_poly.type
_entity_poly.pdbx_seq_one_letter_code
_entity_poly.pdbx_strand_id
1 'polypeptide(L)' 'KYIFIIEAKRDSLGAAMKPCLLSMKDLGDGNHGGVVFGFIATGESWKKLENAEV' A
#
# COMPACT_ATOMS: atom_id res chain seq x y z
N LYS A 1 9.67 -13.38 1.39
CA LYS A 1 8.39 -12.81 1.91
C LYS A 1 8.68 -11.37 2.30
N TYR A 2 8.13 -10.40 1.57
CA TYR A 2 8.44 -8.98 1.75
C TYR A 2 7.22 -8.28 2.36
N ILE A 3 7.46 -7.36 3.31
CA ILE A 3 6.42 -6.52 3.90
C ILE A 3 6.77 -5.08 3.51
N PHE A 4 5.85 -4.43 2.81
CA PHE A 4 6.01 -3.06 2.38
C PHE A 4 5.01 -2.18 3.14
N ILE A 5 5.54 -1.18 3.85
CA ILE A 5 4.76 -0.31 4.75
C ILE A 5 4.96 1.12 4.29
N ILE A 6 3.86 1.80 3.95
CA ILE A 6 3.87 3.24 3.66
C ILE A 6 3.17 3.96 4.80
N GLU A 7 3.94 4.70 5.59
CA GLU A 7 3.39 5.60 6.57
C GLU A 7 3.15 6.96 5.92
N ALA A 8 1.90 7.39 5.86
CA ALA A 8 1.55 8.67 5.28
C ALA A 8 1.80 9.78 6.30
N LYS A 9 2.83 10.60 6.08
CA LYS A 9 3.03 11.87 6.81
C LYS A 9 2.01 12.98 6.45
N ARG A 10 0.88 12.65 5.82
CA ARG A 10 -0.05 13.63 5.21
C ARG A 10 -1.44 13.59 5.84
N ASP A 11 -2.10 14.74 5.74
CA ASP A 11 -3.34 15.15 6.43
C ASP A 11 -4.58 14.25 6.26
N SER A 12 -4.57 13.23 5.39
CA SER A 12 -5.68 12.27 5.27
C SER A 12 -5.31 10.93 4.59
N LEU A 13 -6.09 9.89 4.89
CA LEU A 13 -6.00 8.56 4.24
C LEU A 13 -6.14 8.64 2.71
N GLY A 14 -7.03 9.51 2.21
CA GLY A 14 -7.27 9.67 0.78
C GLY A 14 -6.05 10.18 0.02
N ALA A 15 -5.30 11.12 0.61
CA ALA A 15 -4.07 11.65 0.03
C ALA A 15 -2.96 10.58 -0.05
N ALA A 16 -2.99 9.58 0.83
CA ALA A 16 -2.02 8.48 0.85
C ALA A 16 -2.37 7.32 -0.09
N MET A 17 -3.63 7.23 -0.55
CA MET A 17 -4.13 6.10 -1.31
C MET A 17 -3.40 5.93 -2.65
N LYS A 18 -3.31 7.00 -3.45
CA LYS A 18 -2.68 6.97 -4.76
C LYS A 18 -1.20 6.52 -4.73
N PRO A 19 -0.30 7.15 -3.93
CA PRO A 19 1.08 6.70 -3.86
C PRO A 19 1.23 5.29 -3.28
N CYS A 20 0.33 4.87 -2.38
CA CYS A 20 0.35 3.51 -1.84
C CYS A 20 0.04 2.47 -2.92
N LEU A 21 -1.05 2.67 -3.68
CA LEU A 21 -1.45 1.76 -4.77
C LEU A 21 -0.40 1.69 -5.88
N LEU A 22 0.21 2.82 -6.26
CA LEU A 22 1.28 2.85 -7.26
C LEU A 22 2.51 2.04 -6.81
N SER A 23 2.89 2.19 -5.55
CA SER A 23 4.03 1.46 -4.99
C SER A 23 3.73 -0.04 -4.85
N MET A 24 2.49 -0.40 -4.48
CA MET A 24 2.05 -1.80 -4.45
C MET A 24 2.07 -2.44 -5.84
N LYS A 25 1.67 -1.70 -6.87
CA LYS A 25 1.73 -2.16 -8.27
C LYS A 25 3.16 -2.41 -8.72
N ASP A 26 4.05 -1.44 -8.50
CA ASP A 26 5.48 -1.56 -8.84
C ASP A 26 6.14 -2.77 -8.17
N LEU A 27 5.85 -2.98 -6.88
CA LEU A 27 6.25 -4.19 -6.16
C LEU A 27 5.65 -5.46 -6.75
N GLY A 28 4.35 -5.44 -7.09
CA GLY A 28 3.65 -6.57 -7.69
C GLY A 28 4.26 -7.00 -9.02
N ASP A 29 4.55 -6.02 -9.90
CA ASP A 29 5.16 -6.25 -11.21
C ASP A 29 6.56 -6.89 -11.09
N GLY A 30 7.32 -6.57 -10.02
CA GLY A 30 8.62 -7.17 -9.72
C GLY A 30 8.58 -8.49 -8.92
N ASN A 31 7.44 -8.87 -8.35
CA ASN A 31 7.35 -9.97 -7.37
C ASN A 31 6.99 -11.34 -7.99
N HIS A 32 6.99 -11.47 -9.32
CA HIS A 32 6.84 -12.75 -10.05
C HIS A 32 5.67 -13.64 -9.56
N GLY A 33 4.51 -13.03 -9.30
CA GLY A 33 3.31 -13.75 -8.80
C GLY A 33 3.23 -13.89 -7.27
N GLY A 34 4.13 -13.25 -6.51
CA GLY A 34 4.04 -13.18 -5.07
C GLY A 34 2.96 -12.20 -4.57
N VAL A 35 2.45 -12.45 -3.37
CA VAL A 35 1.42 -11.60 -2.74
C VAL A 35 2.04 -10.31 -2.18
N VAL A 36 1.42 -9.18 -2.50
CA VAL A 36 1.77 -7.86 -1.97
C VAL A 36 0.67 -7.37 -1.04
N PHE A 37 1.07 -6.87 0.13
CA PHE A 37 0.19 -6.19 1.06
C PHE A 37 0.63 -4.75 1.21
N GLY A 38 -0.32 -3.83 1.17
CA GLY A 38 -0.10 -2.43 1.51
C GLY A 38 -0.78 -2.09 2.83
N PHE A 39 -0.19 -1.16 3.56
CA PHE A 39 -0.79 -0.59 4.75
C PHE A 39 -0.73 0.92 4.62
N ILE A 40 -1.86 1.57 4.85
CA ILE A 40 -1.94 3.03 4.96
C ILE A 40 -2.31 3.32 6.41
N ALA A 41 -1.46 4.07 7.09
CA ALA A 41 -1.76 4.61 8.42
C ALA A 41 -1.79 6.14 8.37
N THR A 42 -2.79 6.69 9.02
CA THR A 42 -2.80 8.06 9.57
C THR A 42 -2.78 7.90 11.09
N GLY A 43 -2.29 8.89 11.85
CA GLY A 43 -2.16 8.77 13.30
C GLY A 43 -3.42 8.31 14.05
N GLU A 44 -4.61 8.48 13.45
CA GLU A 44 -5.90 8.09 14.02
C GLU A 44 -6.49 6.79 13.43
N SER A 45 -6.04 6.34 12.26
CA SER A 45 -6.67 5.20 11.57
C SER A 45 -5.74 4.51 10.58
N TRP A 46 -5.96 3.22 10.36
CA TRP A 46 -5.19 2.44 9.40
C TRP A 46 -6.07 1.55 8.53
N LYS A 47 -5.57 1.22 7.33
CA LYS A 47 -6.23 0.33 6.37
C LYS A 47 -5.22 -0.62 5.75
N LYS A 48 -5.53 -1.91 5.79
CA LYS A 48 -4.84 -2.93 4.99
C LYS A 48 -5.40 -2.93 3.57
N LEU A 49 -4.50 -2.99 2.59
CA LEU A 49 -4.80 -3.23 1.19
C LEU A 49 -4.19 -4.57 0.80
N GLU A 50 -4.95 -5.37 0.07
CA GLU A 50 -4.50 -6.60 -0.55
C GLU A 50 -4.91 -6.57 -2.02
N ASN A 51 -4.13 -7.21 -2.89
CA ASN A 51 -4.44 -7.32 -4.31
C ASN A 51 -5.76 -8.08 -4.51
N ALA A 52 -6.89 -7.36 -4.47
CA ALA A 52 -8.02 -7.67 -5.33
C ALA A 52 -7.73 -6.93 -6.64
N GLU A 53 -7.56 -7.70 -7.71
CA GLU A 53 -7.32 -7.31 -9.10
C GLU A 53 -7.43 -5.80 -9.39
N VAL A 54 -6.32 -5.19 -9.83
CA VAL A 54 -6.32 -3.88 -10.50
C VAL A 54 -6.64 -4.10 -11.97
#